data_AF-A0A087TRM3-F1
#
_entry.id   AF-A0A087TRM3-F1
#
_cell.length_a   1.000
_cell.length_b   1.000
_cell.length_c   1.000
_cell.angle_alpha   90.00
_cell.angle_beta   90.00
_cell.angle_gamma   90.00
#
_symmetry.space_group_name_H-M   'P 1'
#
loop_
_entity.id
_entity.type
_entity.pdbx_description
1 polymer ?
#
loop_
_entity_poly.entity_id
_entity_poly.type
_entity_poly.pdbx_seq_one_letter_code
_entity_poly.pdbx_strand_id
1 'polypeptide(L)'
;MADVQVGDAKQTISKRVKERKHYTEDCLQDEEIEGRRMFSVEEKLTCDGFESCFVDEMKGEDFNLKYLQEHGFVKPVLFKDKAGLGMRMPSANFTVNDVRQCV
;
A
#
# COMPACT_ATOMS: atom_id res chain seq x y z
N MET A 1 14.85 -10.90 63.81
CA MET A 1 16.10 -10.32 63.26
C MET A 1 16.31 -10.97 61.90
N ALA A 2 16.14 -10.32 60.76
CA ALA A 2 16.06 -8.90 60.43
C ALA A 2 15.12 -8.67 59.23
N ASP A 3 14.46 -7.52 59.21
CA ASP A 3 13.77 -6.94 58.07
C ASP A 3 14.74 -6.66 56.90
N VAL A 4 14.32 -6.98 55.67
CA VAL A 4 14.88 -6.36 54.46
C VAL A 4 13.71 -5.96 53.56
N GLN A 5 13.43 -4.66 53.56
CA GLN A 5 12.55 -3.98 52.62
C GLN A 5 13.03 -4.20 51.18
N VAL A 6 12.17 -4.77 50.34
CA VAL A 6 12.33 -4.70 48.88
C VAL A 6 11.82 -3.33 48.45
N GLY A 7 12.74 -2.37 48.31
CA GLY A 7 12.45 -1.07 47.74
C GLY A 7 12.34 -1.17 46.21
N ASP A 8 11.25 -0.63 45.67
CA ASP A 8 11.04 -0.46 44.23
C ASP A 8 12.19 0.31 43.58
N ALA A 9 12.97 -0.37 42.75
CA ALA A 9 13.97 0.26 41.90
C ALA A 9 13.26 1.01 40.77
N LYS A 10 12.91 2.27 41.00
CA LYS A 10 12.59 3.21 39.91
C LYS A 10 13.82 3.34 39.02
N GLN A 11 13.77 2.67 37.86
CA GLN A 11 14.80 2.76 36.83
C GLN A 11 14.80 4.19 36.26
N THR A 12 15.62 5.06 36.85
CA THR A 12 15.92 6.38 36.32
C THR A 12 16.59 6.21 34.96
N ILE A 13 15.82 6.44 33.88
CA ILE A 13 16.35 6.52 32.52
C ILE A 13 17.33 7.69 32.49
N SER A 14 18.61 7.36 32.61
CA SER A 14 19.71 8.28 32.36
C SER A 14 19.56 8.80 30.94
N LYS A 15 19.13 10.06 30.79
CA LYS A 15 19.24 10.82 29.55
C LYS A 15 20.72 11.13 29.28
N ARG A 16 21.54 10.09 29.08
CA ARG A 16 22.88 10.29 28.51
C ARG A 16 22.68 11.04 27.22
N VAL A 17 23.30 12.21 27.12
CA VAL A 17 23.44 12.92 25.86
C VAL A 17 24.05 11.94 24.88
N LYS A 18 23.24 11.42 23.97
CA LYS A 18 23.71 10.55 22.89
C LYS A 18 24.60 11.43 22.04
N GLU A 19 25.87 11.05 21.90
CA GLU A 19 26.80 11.78 21.02
C GLU A 19 26.11 11.99 19.67
N ARG A 20 26.17 13.23 19.17
CA ARG A 20 25.64 13.56 17.85
C ARG A 20 26.34 12.64 16.86
N LYS A 21 25.55 11.93 16.05
CA LYS A 21 26.07 11.11 14.96
C LYS A 21 26.95 12.02 14.09
N HIS A 22 28.25 11.74 14.04
CA HIS A 22 29.14 12.33 13.07
C HIS A 22 28.86 11.63 11.73
N TYR A 23 28.20 12.34 10.82
CA TYR A 23 28.14 11.95 9.42
C TYR A 23 29.49 12.32 8.79
N THR A 24 30.42 11.38 8.79
CA THR A 24 31.62 11.48 7.94
C THR A 24 31.19 11.40 6.48
N GLU A 25 31.91 12.07 5.57
CA GLU A 25 31.67 11.97 4.11
C GLU A 25 31.70 10.51 3.61
N ASP A 26 32.38 9.60 4.32
CA ASP A 26 32.33 8.14 4.05
C ASP A 26 30.98 7.48 4.36
N CYS A 27 30.02 8.19 4.96
CA CYS A 27 28.63 7.72 5.13
C CYS A 27 27.76 7.98 3.89
N LEU A 28 28.30 8.60 2.84
CA LEU A 28 27.62 8.85 1.56
C LEU A 28 27.90 7.76 0.51
N GLN A 29 28.32 6.57 0.92
CA GLN A 29 28.38 5.41 0.04
C GLN A 29 27.06 4.61 0.04
N ASP A 30 25.93 5.28 0.26
CA ASP A 30 24.59 4.69 0.18
C ASP A 30 23.96 4.97 -1.21
N GLU A 31 24.78 4.96 -2.27
CA GLU A 31 24.30 4.93 -3.67
C GLU A 31 23.55 3.63 -4.01
N GLU A 32 23.41 2.71 -3.06
CA GLU A 32 22.82 1.39 -3.30
C GLU A 32 21.29 1.36 -3.24
N ILE A 33 20.63 2.40 -2.69
CA ILE A 33 19.17 2.39 -2.46
C ILE A 33 18.41 3.35 -3.38
N GLU A 34 19.02 3.87 -4.45
CA GLU A 34 18.25 4.60 -5.48
C GLU A 34 17.86 3.64 -6.61
N GLY A 35 16.62 3.13 -6.55
CA GLY A 35 16.00 2.37 -7.65
C GLY A 35 16.18 0.84 -7.61
N ARG A 36 16.90 0.28 -6.63
CA ARG A 36 16.93 -1.17 -6.43
C ARG A 36 15.67 -1.65 -5.70
N ARG A 37 15.03 -2.70 -6.24
CA ARG A 37 13.92 -3.38 -5.57
C ARG A 37 14.47 -4.17 -4.38
N MET A 38 14.09 -3.74 -3.17
CA MET A 38 14.44 -4.41 -1.91
C MET A 38 13.58 -5.65 -1.59
N PHE A 39 12.59 -5.93 -2.43
CA PHE A 39 11.67 -7.05 -2.29
C PHE A 39 11.46 -7.74 -3.64
N SER A 40 11.13 -9.03 -3.59
CA SER A 40 10.73 -9.78 -4.78
C SER A 40 9.25 -9.54 -5.09
N VAL A 41 8.95 -9.09 -6.31
CA VAL A 41 7.56 -8.92 -6.76
C VAL A 41 6.87 -10.28 -6.88
N GLU A 42 7.58 -11.29 -7.39
CA GLU A 42 7.06 -12.65 -7.53
C GLU A 42 6.64 -13.24 -6.17
N GLU A 43 7.44 -12.98 -5.14
CA GLU A 43 7.12 -13.38 -3.77
C GLU A 43 5.84 -12.70 -3.29
N LYS A 44 5.60 -11.43 -3.63
CA LYS A 44 4.36 -10.73 -3.21
C LYS A 44 3.14 -11.16 -4.00
N LEU A 45 3.29 -11.55 -5.27
CA LEU A 45 2.18 -12.05 -6.11
C LEU A 45 1.72 -13.45 -5.71
N THR A 46 2.64 -14.29 -5.23
CA THR A 46 2.36 -15.68 -4.82
C THR A 46 2.07 -15.83 -3.33
N CYS A 47 2.17 -14.73 -2.57
CA CYS A 47 1.93 -14.72 -1.14
C CYS A 47 0.45 -14.51 -0.81
N ASP A 48 -0.14 -15.46 -0.08
CA ASP A 48 -1.52 -15.40 0.41
C ASP A 48 -1.71 -14.38 1.56
N GLY A 49 -0.66 -13.66 1.95
CA GLY A 49 -0.72 -12.63 3.00
C GLY A 49 -1.55 -11.38 2.66
N PHE A 50 -2.05 -11.28 1.42
CA PHE A 50 -2.82 -10.13 0.92
C PHE A 50 -4.27 -10.48 0.52
N GLU A 51 -4.84 -11.58 1.04
CA GLU A 51 -6.18 -12.08 0.69
C GLU A 51 -7.38 -11.22 1.18
N SER A 52 -7.13 -10.03 1.73
CA SER A 52 -8.20 -9.17 2.23
C SER A 52 -9.12 -8.64 1.11
N CYS A 53 -10.37 -9.09 1.12
CA CYS A 53 -11.42 -8.62 0.21
C CYS A 53 -11.93 -7.22 0.60
N PHE A 54 -11.36 -6.17 0.00
CA PHE A 54 -11.81 -4.78 0.18
C PHE A 54 -12.69 -4.25 -0.94
N VAL A 55 -12.97 -5.08 -1.95
CA VAL A 55 -13.75 -4.72 -3.14
C VAL A 55 -15.20 -5.20 -3.01
N ASP A 56 -16.14 -4.37 -3.43
CA ASP A 56 -17.52 -4.79 -3.64
C ASP A 56 -17.71 -5.16 -5.13
N GLU A 57 -18.16 -6.37 -5.41
CA GLU A 57 -18.48 -6.79 -6.79
C GLU A 57 -19.90 -6.36 -7.18
N MET A 58 -20.06 -5.83 -8.39
CA MET A 58 -21.34 -5.32 -8.87
C MET A 58 -21.51 -5.50 -10.38
N LYS A 59 -22.76 -5.53 -10.86
CA LYS A 59 -23.08 -5.40 -12.28
C LYS A 59 -23.22 -3.93 -12.67
N GLY A 60 -22.92 -3.61 -13.93
CA GLY A 60 -23.00 -2.21 -14.39
C GLY A 60 -24.39 -1.59 -14.30
N GLU A 61 -25.45 -2.39 -14.43
CA GLU A 61 -26.85 -1.95 -14.31
C GLU A 61 -27.22 -1.43 -12.91
N ASP A 62 -26.57 -1.98 -11.87
CA ASP A 62 -26.79 -1.60 -10.48
C ASP A 62 -25.99 -0.35 -10.09
N PHE A 63 -24.96 0.01 -10.88
CA PHE A 63 -24.11 1.17 -10.63
C PHE A 63 -24.72 2.46 -11.17
N ASN A 64 -25.56 3.08 -10.35
CA ASN A 64 -26.29 4.30 -10.70
C ASN A 64 -26.27 5.34 -9.56
N LEU A 65 -26.77 6.54 -9.86
CA LEU A 65 -26.75 7.66 -8.90
C LEU A 65 -27.53 7.34 -7.62
N LYS A 66 -28.64 6.60 -7.73
CA LYS A 66 -29.43 6.18 -6.56
C LYS A 66 -28.59 5.30 -5.65
N TYR A 67 -27.94 4.28 -6.20
CA TYR A 67 -27.04 3.39 -5.44
C TYR A 67 -25.97 4.20 -4.69
N LEU A 68 -25.31 5.13 -5.38
CA LEU A 68 -24.26 5.99 -4.79
C LEU A 68 -24.79 6.91 -3.68
N GLN A 69 -25.99 7.46 -3.83
CA GLN A 69 -26.60 8.32 -2.81
C GLN A 69 -27.02 7.51 -1.56
N GLU A 70 -27.48 6.27 -1.74
CA GLU A 70 -27.92 5.40 -0.64
C GLU A 70 -26.76 4.78 0.14
N HIS A 71 -25.68 4.38 -0.56
CA HIS A 71 -24.59 3.60 0.03
C HIS A 71 -23.26 4.37 0.14
N GLY A 72 -23.17 5.54 -0.50
CA GLY A 72 -21.90 6.24 -0.70
C GLY A 72 -20.97 5.52 -1.70
N PHE A 73 -19.75 6.03 -1.83
CA PHE A 73 -18.69 5.39 -2.61
C PHE A 73 -17.44 5.21 -1.75
N VAL A 74 -17.57 4.38 -0.72
CA VAL A 74 -16.58 4.25 0.38
C VAL A 74 -15.62 3.07 0.19
N LYS A 75 -15.93 2.16 -0.74
CA LYS A 75 -15.09 1.01 -1.10
C LYS A 75 -14.85 0.98 -2.61
N PRO A 76 -13.70 0.46 -3.07
CA PRO A 76 -13.49 0.16 -4.48
C PRO A 76 -14.54 -0.83 -4.98
N VAL A 77 -15.04 -0.61 -6.20
CA VAL A 77 -16.04 -1.48 -6.84
C VAL A 77 -15.40 -2.20 -8.02
N LEU A 78 -15.64 -3.51 -8.12
CA LEU A 78 -15.16 -4.36 -9.19
C LEU A 78 -16.31 -4.78 -10.11
N PHE A 79 -16.17 -4.48 -11.40
CA PHE A 79 -17.06 -4.95 -12.46
C PHE A 79 -16.33 -6.00 -13.30
N LYS A 80 -16.83 -7.24 -13.30
CA LYS A 80 -16.28 -8.33 -14.13
C LYS A 80 -16.69 -8.24 -15.60
N ASP A 81 -17.79 -7.53 -15.88
CA ASP A 81 -18.28 -7.25 -17.23
C ASP A 81 -18.54 -5.75 -17.38
N LYS A 82 -18.26 -5.21 -18.57
CA LYS A 82 -18.52 -3.82 -18.94
C LYS A 82 -19.99 -3.54 -19.27
N ALA A 83 -20.81 -4.58 -19.43
CA ALA A 83 -22.24 -4.45 -19.70
C ALA A 83 -22.94 -3.58 -18.64
N GLY A 84 -23.81 -2.67 -19.09
CA GLY A 84 -24.53 -1.74 -18.21
C GLY A 84 -23.76 -0.48 -17.79
N LEU A 85 -22.43 -0.42 -17.96
CA LEU A 85 -21.62 0.76 -17.56
C LEU A 85 -21.65 1.91 -18.56
N GLY A 86 -22.21 1.72 -19.76
CA GLY A 86 -22.17 2.72 -20.84
C GLY A 86 -20.77 2.99 -21.41
N MET A 87 -19.77 2.21 -21.00
CA MET A 87 -18.39 2.36 -21.46
C MET A 87 -18.22 1.86 -22.90
N ARG A 88 -17.43 2.61 -23.68
CA ARG A 88 -17.01 2.20 -25.04
C ARG A 88 -15.50 2.01 -25.04
N MET A 89 -15.08 0.81 -25.38
CA MET A 89 -13.67 0.44 -25.51
C MET A 89 -13.36 0.15 -26.98
N PRO A 90 -12.13 0.42 -27.44
CA PRO A 90 -11.64 -0.07 -28.72
C PRO A 90 -11.74 -1.60 -28.84
N SER A 91 -11.49 -2.09 -30.05
CA SER A 91 -11.38 -3.52 -30.31
C SER A 91 -10.35 -4.19 -29.40
N ALA A 92 -10.55 -5.47 -29.07
CA ALA A 92 -9.57 -6.27 -28.33
C ALA A 92 -8.23 -6.43 -29.08
N ASN A 93 -8.21 -6.18 -30.39
CA ASN A 93 -7.02 -6.19 -31.22
C ASN A 93 -6.27 -4.84 -31.24
N PHE A 94 -6.74 -3.84 -30.48
CA PHE A 94 -6.12 -2.53 -30.38
C PHE A 94 -4.81 -2.61 -29.60
N THR A 95 -3.75 -1.97 -30.11
CA THR A 95 -2.38 -2.12 -29.64
C THR A 95 -1.74 -0.80 -29.22
N VAL A 96 -0.56 -0.89 -28.61
CA VAL A 96 0.26 0.29 -28.25
C VAL A 96 0.67 1.11 -29.49
N ASN A 97 0.82 0.48 -30.65
CA ASN A 97 1.10 1.20 -31.89
C ASN A 97 -0.08 2.06 -32.34
N ASP A 98 -1.31 1.55 -32.18
CA ASP A 98 -2.53 2.32 -32.48
C ASP A 98 -2.65 3.53 -31.53
N VAL A 99 -2.30 3.36 -30.24
CA VAL A 99 -2.20 4.48 -29.28
C VAL A 99 -1.22 5.54 -29.78
N ARG A 100 -0.01 5.14 -30.19
CA ARG A 100 1.03 6.05 -30.67
C ARG A 100 0.57 6.87 -31.88
N GLN A 101 -0.27 6.32 -32.74
CA GLN A 101 -0.80 7.04 -33.91
C GLN A 101 -1.87 8.08 -33.53
N CYS A 102 -2.47 7.97 -32.35
CA CYS A 102 -3.54 8.85 -31.88
C CYS A 102 -3.08 9.96 -30.93
N VAL A 103 -1.80 9.98 -30.51
CA VAL A 103 -1.26 10.94 -29.52
C VAL A 103 -0.25 11.91 -30.11
#